data_AF-A0A932GKN3-F1
#
_entry.id   AF-A0A932GKN3-F1
#
_cell.length_a   1.000
_cell.length_b   1.000
_cell.length_c   1.000
_cell.angle_alpha   90.00
_cell.angle_beta   90.00
_cell.angle_gamma   90.00
#
_symmetry.space_group_name_H-M   'P 1'
#
loop_
_entity.id
_entity.type
_entity.pdbx_description
1 polymer ?
#
loop_
_entity_poly.entity_id
_entity_poly.type
_entity_poly.pdbx_seq_one_letter_code
_entity_poly.pdbx_strand_id
1 'polypeptide(L)'
;MERKGRQCYFWIATGLAGLLATGLACSPAPATWEPQKPVEFIIMAGQGGGADIYARLISGMIEKHKLAPVAYIPINKAGGAGAVAMEYVQGKEGD
;
A
#
# COMPACT_ATOMS: atom_id res chain seq x y z
N MET A 1 34.15 -57.01 -2.67
CA MET A 1 34.04 -55.57 -2.39
C MET A 1 33.91 -54.85 -3.73
N GLU A 2 32.72 -54.50 -4.24
CA GLU A 2 32.59 -53.83 -5.58
C GLU A 2 31.17 -53.28 -5.92
N ARG A 3 30.36 -52.87 -4.92
CA ARG A 3 28.99 -52.32 -5.17
C ARG A 3 28.74 -50.90 -4.65
N LYS A 4 29.71 -50.26 -3.97
CA LYS A 4 29.50 -48.92 -3.37
C LYS A 4 29.75 -47.74 -4.31
N GLY A 5 30.48 -47.92 -5.42
CA GLY A 5 30.89 -46.81 -6.29
C GLY A 5 29.85 -46.33 -7.31
N ARG A 6 29.00 -47.22 -7.85
CA ARG A 6 28.04 -46.87 -8.91
C ARG A 6 26.74 -46.23 -8.41
N GLN A 7 26.36 -46.49 -7.15
CA GLN A 7 25.11 -45.98 -6.58
C GLN A 7 25.17 -44.46 -6.31
N CYS A 8 26.35 -43.91 -5.96
CA CYS A 8 26.51 -42.49 -5.67
C CYS A 8 26.44 -41.59 -6.91
N TYR A 9 26.84 -42.06 -8.09
CA TYR A 9 26.77 -41.25 -9.32
C TYR A 9 25.34 -41.11 -9.87
N PHE A 10 24.46 -42.08 -9.61
CA PHE A 10 23.06 -42.04 -10.09
C PHE A 10 22.22 -40.97 -9.36
N TRP A 11 22.53 -40.69 -8.09
CA TRP A 11 21.90 -39.62 -7.33
C TRP A 11 22.45 -38.23 -7.68
N ILE A 12 23.71 -38.14 -8.10
CA ILE A 12 24.34 -36.86 -8.47
C ILE A 12 23.90 -36.40 -9.87
N ALA A 13 23.72 -37.32 -10.82
CA ALA A 13 23.33 -36.98 -12.19
C ALA A 13 21.87 -36.49 -12.31
N THR A 14 20.98 -36.89 -11.39
CA THR A 14 19.56 -36.49 -11.43
C THR A 14 19.25 -35.24 -10.60
N GLY A 15 20.17 -34.83 -9.71
CA GLY A 15 20.03 -33.61 -8.90
C GLY A 15 20.40 -32.32 -9.63
N LEU A 16 21.25 -32.38 -10.66
CA LEU A 16 21.69 -31.19 -11.41
C LEU A 16 20.72 -30.73 -12.49
N ALA A 17 19.80 -31.59 -12.95
CA ALA A 17 18.84 -31.23 -14.01
C ALA A 17 17.54 -30.58 -13.46
N GLY A 18 17.25 -30.72 -12.16
CA GLY A 18 16.07 -30.12 -11.53
C GLY A 18 16.29 -28.73 -10.93
N LEU A 19 17.54 -28.29 -10.79
CA LEU A 19 17.88 -27.04 -10.08
C LEU A 19 17.92 -25.79 -11.00
N LEU A 20 17.64 -25.93 -12.29
CA LEU A 20 17.60 -24.80 -13.23
C LEU A 20 16.19 -24.27 -13.55
N ALA A 21 15.12 -24.91 -13.07
CA ALA A 21 13.74 -24.58 -13.48
C ALA A 21 12.90 -23.79 -12.48
N THR A 22 13.42 -23.45 -11.29
CA THR A 22 12.67 -22.74 -10.23
C THR A 22 13.12 -21.29 -9.99
N GLY A 23 14.03 -20.75 -10.80
CA GLY A 23 14.72 -19.49 -10.52
C GLY A 23 14.10 -18.19 -11.02
N LEU A 24 12.99 -18.18 -11.78
CA LEU A 24 12.54 -16.96 -12.46
C LEU A 24 11.02 -16.79 -12.45
N ALA A 25 10.45 -16.60 -11.26
CA ALA A 25 9.16 -15.94 -11.11
C ALA A 25 9.25 -14.90 -9.98
N CYS A 26 10.26 -14.03 -10.05
CA CYS A 26 10.22 -12.76 -9.32
C CYS A 26 9.33 -11.82 -10.13
N SER A 27 8.01 -11.97 -10.00
CA SER A 27 7.11 -10.92 -10.46
C SER A 27 7.46 -9.66 -9.66
N PRO A 28 7.72 -8.51 -10.29
CA PRO A 28 7.85 -7.27 -9.55
C PRO A 28 6.58 -7.10 -8.74
N ALA A 29 6.71 -6.98 -7.41
CA ALA A 29 5.58 -6.61 -6.59
C ALA A 29 5.00 -5.32 -7.18
N PRO A 30 3.67 -5.23 -7.36
CA PRO A 30 3.07 -3.98 -7.81
C PRO A 30 3.55 -2.88 -6.87
N ALA A 31 4.06 -1.79 -7.44
CA ALA A 31 4.47 -0.64 -6.66
C ALA A 31 3.30 -0.27 -5.74
N THR A 32 3.49 -0.41 -4.42
CA THR A 32 2.51 0.07 -3.46
C THR A 32 2.46 1.58 -3.63
N TRP A 33 1.32 2.09 -4.09
CA TRP A 33 1.12 3.53 -4.21
C TRP A 33 1.22 4.15 -2.82
N GLU A 34 2.07 5.18 -2.70
CA GLU A 34 2.26 5.95 -1.49
C GLU A 34 2.13 7.44 -1.81
N PRO A 35 1.44 8.21 -0.95
CA PRO A 35 1.24 9.63 -1.18
C PRO A 35 2.58 10.38 -1.02
N GLN A 36 2.95 11.16 -2.03
CA GLN A 36 4.19 11.94 -2.03
C GLN A 36 3.99 13.40 -1.60
N LYS A 37 2.73 13.85 -1.52
CA LYS A 37 2.34 15.20 -1.09
C LYS A 37 1.40 15.11 0.11
N PRO A 38 1.33 16.16 0.95
CA PRO A 38 0.34 16.21 2.03
C PRO A 38 -1.07 15.95 1.50
N VAL A 39 -1.78 15.02 2.13
CA VAL A 39 -3.11 14.59 1.71
C VAL A 39 -4.16 15.51 2.33
N GLU A 40 -4.94 16.20 1.50
CA GLU A 40 -6.10 16.96 1.95
C GLU A 40 -7.25 16.00 2.29
N PHE A 41 -7.63 15.90 3.56
CA PHE A 41 -8.74 15.06 3.99
C PHE A 41 -10.03 15.87 4.04
N ILE A 42 -10.81 15.77 2.95
CA ILE A 42 -12.01 16.60 2.75
C ILE A 42 -13.20 16.08 3.58
N ILE A 43 -13.73 16.96 4.42
CA ILE A 43 -14.89 16.69 5.27
C ILE A 43 -16.09 17.45 4.72
N MET A 44 -17.10 16.72 4.28
CA MET A 44 -18.36 17.27 3.76
C MET A 44 -19.30 17.86 4.83
N ALA A 45 -18.93 17.74 6.11
CA ALA A 45 -19.66 18.28 7.25
C ALA A 45 -19.08 19.63 7.73
N GLY A 46 -19.89 20.37 8.49
CA GLY A 46 -19.45 21.57 9.19
C GLY A 46 -18.35 21.30 10.20
N GLN A 47 -17.55 22.34 10.48
CA GLN A 47 -16.49 22.29 11.49
C GLN A 47 -17.07 22.01 12.88
N GLY A 48 -16.36 21.21 13.69
CA GLY A 48 -16.81 20.82 15.03
C GLY A 48 -17.93 19.77 15.07
N GLY A 49 -18.45 19.32 13.91
CA GLY A 49 -19.36 18.18 13.84
C GLY A 49 -18.64 16.84 14.09
N GLY A 50 -19.41 15.77 14.31
CA GLY A 50 -18.84 14.44 14.59
C GLY A 50 -17.80 13.98 13.54
N ALA A 51 -18.09 14.18 12.25
CA ALA A 51 -17.17 13.84 11.17
C ALA A 51 -15.85 14.64 11.22
N ASP A 52 -15.89 15.91 11.63
CA ASP A 52 -14.68 16.73 11.80
C ASP A 52 -13.83 16.25 12.98
N ILE A 53 -14.48 15.90 14.10
CA ILE A 53 -13.81 15.35 15.28
C ILE A 53 -13.12 14.03 14.93
N TYR A 54 -13.80 13.13 14.23
CA TYR A 54 -13.21 11.86 13.79
C TYR A 54 -12.06 12.07 12.81
N ALA A 55 -12.19 12.98 11.85
CA ALA A 55 -11.13 13.23 10.88
C ALA A 55 -9.85 13.78 11.51
N ARG A 56 -9.98 14.66 12.50
CA ARG A 56 -8.84 15.18 13.27
C ARG A 56 -8.21 14.11 14.17
N LEU A 57 -9.04 13.24 14.77
CA LEU A 57 -8.55 12.08 15.54
C LEU A 57 -7.75 11.12 14.66
N ILE A 58 -8.26 10.78 13.48
CA ILE A 58 -7.58 9.92 12.51
C ILE A 58 -6.26 10.54 12.08
N SER A 59 -6.25 11.83 11.76
CA SER A 59 -5.02 12.55 11.36
C SER A 59 -3.96 12.50 12.47
N GLY A 60 -4.36 12.74 13.73
CA GLY A 60 -3.47 12.60 14.88
C GLY A 60 -2.97 11.16 15.10
N MET A 61 -3.80 10.15 14.81
CA MET A 61 -3.38 8.74 14.87
C MET A 61 -2.37 8.39 13.77
N ILE A 62 -2.58 8.88 12.54
CA ILE A 62 -1.65 8.71 11.42
C ILE A 62 -0.28 9.26 11.77
N GLU A 63 -0.23 10.48 12.33
CA GLU A 63 1.01 11.12 12.77
C GLU A 63 1.66 10.34 13.93
N LYS A 64 0.89 10.00 14.96
CA LYS A 64 1.38 9.31 16.16
C LYS A 64 1.98 7.94 15.85
N HIS A 65 1.36 7.19 14.96
CA HIS A 65 1.74 5.82 14.62
C HIS A 65 2.57 5.73 13.32
N LYS A 66 2.90 6.88 12.69
CA LYS A 66 3.66 6.95 11.44
C LYS A 66 3.05 6.06 10.34
N LEU A 67 1.73 6.10 10.20
CA LEU A 67 0.98 5.24 9.28
C LEU A 67 1.06 5.71 7.82
N ALA A 68 1.51 6.95 7.60
CA ALA A 68 1.71 7.50 6.28
C ALA A 68 3.04 8.27 6.21
N PRO A 69 3.67 8.32 5.03
CA PRO A 69 4.92 9.08 4.82
C PRO A 69 4.69 10.60 4.84
N VAL A 70 3.45 11.06 4.73
CA VAL A 70 3.05 12.47 4.63
C VAL A 70 1.90 12.81 5.57
N ALA A 71 1.72 14.10 5.84
CA ALA A 71 0.65 14.60 6.69
C ALA A 71 -0.72 14.44 6.02
N TYR A 72 -1.73 14.14 6.84
CA TYR A 72 -3.14 14.17 6.46
C TYR A 72 -3.78 15.40 7.09
N ILE A 73 -4.32 16.30 6.27
CA ILE A 73 -4.78 17.64 6.67
C ILE A 73 -6.31 17.71 6.56
N PRO A 74 -7.05 17.72 7.68
CA PRO A 74 -8.51 17.88 7.68
C PRO A 74 -8.95 19.24 7.12
N ILE A 75 -9.78 19.25 6.08
CA ILE A 75 -10.35 20.46 5.48
C ILE A 75 -11.86 20.33 5.36
N ASN A 76 -12.61 21.22 6.01
CA ASN A 76 -14.06 21.24 5.92
C ASN A 76 -14.52 21.96 4.63
N LYS A 77 -15.35 21.27 3.85
CA LYS A 77 -16.04 21.79 2.66
C LYS A 77 -17.54 21.50 2.78
N ALA A 78 -18.19 22.22 3.69
CA ALA A 78 -19.61 22.07 3.95
C ALA A 78 -20.48 22.74 2.88
N GLY A 79 -21.68 22.20 2.66
CA GLY A 79 -22.69 22.79 1.77
C GLY A 79 -23.23 21.81 0.73
N GLY A 80 -24.45 22.09 0.24
CA GLY A 80 -25.07 21.32 -0.84
C GLY A 80 -25.21 19.82 -0.57
N ALA A 81 -25.43 19.41 0.68
CA ALA A 81 -25.47 18.00 1.10
C ALA A 81 -24.24 17.17 0.66
N GLY A 82 -23.06 17.81 0.59
CA GLY A 82 -21.82 17.18 0.14
C GLY A 82 -21.45 17.47 -1.31
N ALA A 83 -22.35 18.08 -2.10
CA ALA A 83 -22.05 18.48 -3.48
C ALA A 83 -20.83 19.39 -3.60
N VAL A 84 -20.62 20.31 -2.63
CA VAL A 84 -19.46 21.21 -2.62
C VAL A 84 -18.14 20.44 -2.45
N ALA A 85 -18.13 19.43 -1.58
CA ALA A 85 -16.96 18.58 -1.38
C ALA A 85 -16.69 17.69 -2.60
N MET A 86 -17.74 17.13 -3.20
CA MET A 86 -17.63 16.29 -4.39
C MET A 86 -17.15 17.07 -5.61
N GLU A 87 -17.63 18.30 -5.81
CA GLU A 87 -17.16 19.20 -6.86
C GLU A 87 -15.67 19.55 -6.65
N TYR A 88 -15.29 19.84 -5.40
CA TYR A 88 -13.89 20.12 -5.07
C TYR A 88 -12.97 18.95 -5.41
N VAL A 89 -13.35 17.72 -5.08
CA VAL A 89 -12.54 16.52 -5.34
C VAL A 89 -12.52 16.17 -6.84
N GLN A 90 -13.63 16.32 -7.56
CA GLN A 90 -13.67 16.10 -9.02
C GLN A 90 -12.76 17.07 -9.78
N GLY A 91 -12.61 18.31 -9.29
CA GLY A 91 -11.72 19.31 -9.88
C GLY A 91 -10.24 19.09 -9.63
N LYS A 92 -9.83 18.02 -8.92
CA LYS A 92 -8.44 17.69 -8.65
C LYS A 92 -7.97 16.56 -9.57
N GLU A 93 -6.74 16.69 -10.07
CA GLU A 93 -6.06 15.57 -10.70
C GLU A 93 -5.72 14.52 -9.64
N GLY A 94 -5.84 13.23 -9.98
CA GLY A 94 -5.43 12.14 -9.10
C GLY A 94 -3.92 12.19 -8.87
N ASP A 95 -3.50 11.99 -7.61
CA ASP A 95 -2.10 12.02 -7.18
C ASP A 95 -1.48 10.61 -7.08
#